data_AF-A0A961RAX6-F1
#
_entry.id   AF-A0A961RAX6-F1
#
_cell.length_a   1.000
_cell.length_b   1.000
_cell.length_c   1.000
_cell.angle_alpha   90.00
_cell.angle_beta   90.00
_cell.angle_gamma   90.00
#
_symmetry.space_group_name_H-M   'P 1'
#
loop_
_entity.id
_entity.type
_entity.pdbx_description
1 polymer ?
#
loop_
_entity_poly.entity_id
_entity_poly.type
_entity_poly.pdbx_seq_one_letter_code
_entity_poly.pdbx_strand_id
1 'polypeptide(L)'
;AAATEYASAIGMDPHSLGPFSFASHPVVVRVGADYYCRSIQKPNDDGSLSFFCAIDDGIVLTVAKPTGMVESTRTALADVSKQLNGIDMILGFECTHRRLDAQNRQIARDVSDLYVQNNVIGFATYGEQYRSMHLNQTFTGVAFGHVPDPAKAAE
;
A
#
# COMPACT_ATOMS: atom_id res chain seq x y z
N ALA A 1 -13.50 23.84 -2.00
CA ALA A 1 -13.94 22.67 -1.20
C ALA A 1 -12.84 21.62 -1.25
N ALA A 2 -12.80 20.66 -0.32
CA ALA A 2 -11.69 19.71 -0.19
C ALA A 2 -11.39 18.94 -1.49
N ALA A 3 -12.44 18.50 -2.20
CA ALA A 3 -12.29 17.82 -3.50
C ALA A 3 -11.62 18.71 -4.56
N THR A 4 -11.99 19.99 -4.63
CA THR A 4 -11.41 20.97 -5.57
C THR A 4 -9.93 21.23 -5.27
N GLU A 5 -9.58 21.42 -3.99
CA GLU A 5 -8.19 21.65 -3.58
C GLU A 5 -7.32 20.44 -3.88
N TYR A 6 -7.81 19.23 -3.57
CA TYR A 6 -7.12 17.99 -3.91
C TYR A 6 -6.93 17.83 -5.42
N ALA A 7 -7.99 18.05 -6.22
CA ALA A 7 -7.93 17.99 -7.67
C ALA A 7 -6.90 18.98 -8.24
N SER A 8 -6.88 20.21 -7.74
CA SER A 8 -5.87 21.21 -8.11
C SER A 8 -4.46 20.77 -7.77
N ALA A 9 -4.24 20.21 -6.57
CA ALA A 9 -2.93 19.73 -6.12
C ALA A 9 -2.38 18.57 -6.96
N ILE A 10 -3.26 17.76 -7.56
CA ILE A 10 -2.86 16.65 -8.46
C ILE A 10 -2.96 17.01 -9.96
N GLY A 11 -3.38 18.24 -10.28
CA GLY A 11 -3.50 18.72 -11.66
C GLY A 11 -4.64 18.07 -12.46
N MET A 12 -5.76 17.72 -11.80
CA MET A 12 -6.93 17.07 -12.42
C MET A 12 -8.18 17.94 -12.34
N ASP A 13 -9.16 17.64 -13.21
CA ASP A 13 -10.52 18.17 -13.09
C ASP A 13 -11.22 17.54 -11.87
N PRO A 14 -11.80 18.34 -10.94
CA PRO A 14 -12.58 17.83 -9.81
C PRO A 14 -13.69 16.84 -10.20
N HIS A 15 -14.30 16.99 -11.37
CA HIS A 15 -15.36 16.07 -11.85
C HIS A 15 -14.80 14.73 -12.37
N SER A 16 -13.49 14.65 -12.60
CA SER A 16 -12.80 13.42 -13.00
C SER A 16 -12.24 12.64 -11.81
N LEU A 17 -12.45 13.10 -10.58
CA LEU A 17 -12.02 12.39 -9.38
C LEU A 17 -12.78 11.07 -9.20
N GLY A 18 -12.06 10.00 -8.90
CA GLY A 18 -12.64 8.70 -8.62
C GLY A 18 -11.63 7.72 -8.03
N PRO A 19 -12.04 6.45 -7.81
CA PRO A 19 -11.20 5.46 -7.13
C PRO A 19 -9.80 5.30 -7.72
N PHE A 20 -9.67 5.33 -9.05
CA PHE A 20 -8.36 5.23 -9.72
C PHE A 20 -7.47 6.46 -9.49
N SER A 21 -8.03 7.68 -9.53
CA SER A 21 -7.23 8.89 -9.27
C SER A 21 -6.79 8.96 -7.81
N PHE A 22 -7.64 8.55 -6.87
CA PHE A 22 -7.30 8.48 -5.45
C PHE A 22 -6.25 7.41 -5.14
N ALA A 23 -6.33 6.27 -5.81
CA ALA A 23 -5.31 5.22 -5.70
C ALA A 23 -3.95 5.71 -6.22
N SER A 24 -3.91 6.41 -7.35
CA SER A 24 -2.66 6.85 -7.97
C SER A 24 -2.04 8.12 -7.41
N HIS A 25 -2.80 8.93 -6.66
CA HIS A 25 -2.31 10.15 -6.02
C HIS A 25 -2.66 10.15 -4.52
N PRO A 26 -2.09 9.22 -3.73
CA PRO A 26 -2.36 9.16 -2.30
C PRO A 26 -1.91 10.45 -1.60
N VAL A 27 -2.62 10.81 -0.54
CA VAL A 27 -2.14 11.78 0.44
C VAL A 27 -1.49 11.07 1.61
N VAL A 28 -0.50 11.71 2.22
CA VAL A 28 0.22 11.19 3.38
C VAL A 28 0.16 12.18 4.53
N VAL A 29 0.17 11.64 5.74
CA VAL A 29 0.42 12.38 6.98
C VAL A 29 1.81 12.04 7.49
N ARG A 30 2.51 13.02 8.04
CA ARG A 30 3.79 12.81 8.72
C ARG A 30 3.56 12.52 10.20
N VAL A 31 4.05 11.39 10.69
CA VAL A 31 4.05 11.05 12.12
C VAL A 31 5.49 10.77 12.53
N GLY A 32 6.07 11.67 13.34
CA GLY A 32 7.49 11.64 13.66
C GLY A 32 8.37 11.87 12.42
N ALA A 33 9.19 10.87 12.09
CA ALA A 33 10.07 10.90 10.92
C ALA A 33 9.43 10.26 9.67
N ASP A 34 8.33 9.53 9.84
CA ASP A 34 7.77 8.67 8.78
C ASP A 34 6.50 9.28 8.16
N TYR A 35 6.20 8.83 6.94
CA TYR A 35 5.01 9.21 6.18
C TYR A 35 4.07 8.02 6.05
N TYR A 36 2.78 8.26 6.30
CA TYR A 36 1.76 7.24 6.27
C TYR A 36 0.63 7.64 5.34
N CYS A 37 0.29 6.76 4.38
CA CYS A 37 -0.79 7.00 3.44
C CYS A 37 -2.16 7.08 4.14
N ARG A 38 -3.00 7.97 3.63
CA ARG A 38 -4.41 8.14 4.00
C ARG A 38 -5.22 8.07 2.71
N SER A 39 -6.02 7.02 2.57
CA SER A 39 -6.75 6.77 1.33
C SER A 39 -8.10 7.49 1.31
N ILE A 40 -8.30 8.32 0.29
CA ILE A 40 -9.58 8.95 -0.02
C ILE A 40 -10.50 7.91 -0.65
N GLN A 41 -11.69 7.72 -0.09
CA GLN A 41 -12.70 6.80 -0.58
C GLN A 41 -13.52 7.41 -1.72
N LYS A 42 -14.10 8.60 -1.50
CA LYS A 42 -14.99 9.25 -2.46
C LYS A 42 -15.09 10.76 -2.22
N PRO A 43 -15.42 11.54 -3.25
CA PRO A 43 -15.97 12.88 -3.06
C PRO A 43 -17.43 12.79 -2.61
N ASN A 44 -17.91 13.85 -1.95
CA ASN A 44 -19.31 14.05 -1.62
C ASN A 44 -19.87 15.26 -2.38
N ASP A 45 -21.20 15.35 -2.47
CA ASP A 45 -21.90 16.39 -3.26
C ASP A 45 -21.63 17.81 -2.73
N ASP A 46 -21.30 17.94 -1.44
CA ASP A 46 -20.90 19.21 -0.81
C ASP A 46 -19.43 19.59 -1.05
N GLY A 47 -18.70 18.77 -1.82
CA GLY A 47 -17.28 18.96 -2.12
C GLY A 47 -16.33 18.52 -1.00
N SER A 48 -16.83 17.88 0.06
CA SER A 48 -16.00 17.19 1.06
C SER A 48 -15.46 15.87 0.52
N LEU A 49 -14.48 15.28 1.22
CA LEU A 49 -13.88 13.99 0.89
C LEU A 49 -14.07 13.02 2.05
N SER A 50 -14.55 11.81 1.77
CA SER A 50 -14.56 10.70 2.73
C SER A 50 -13.29 9.88 2.61
N PHE A 51 -12.72 9.44 3.73
CA PHE A 51 -11.52 8.62 3.81
C PHE A 51 -11.84 7.21 4.32
N PHE A 52 -11.00 6.23 3.99
CA PHE A 52 -11.08 4.87 4.57
C PHE A 52 -10.59 4.80 6.02
N CYS A 53 -10.05 5.90 6.54
CA CYS A 53 -9.51 6.04 7.88
C CYS A 53 -10.01 7.35 8.51
N ALA A 54 -9.96 7.42 9.84
CA ALA A 54 -10.23 8.66 10.56
C ALA A 54 -9.12 9.70 10.26
N ILE A 55 -9.54 10.96 10.14
CA ILE A 55 -8.68 12.12 9.97
C ILE A 55 -9.05 13.12 11.05
N ASP A 56 -8.08 13.48 11.88
CA ASP A 56 -8.27 14.50 12.92
C ASP A 56 -8.14 15.91 12.33
N ASP A 57 -8.85 16.85 12.95
CA ASP A 57 -8.80 18.26 12.58
C ASP A 57 -7.39 18.83 12.77
N GLY A 58 -6.97 19.67 11.82
CA GLY A 58 -5.66 20.34 11.84
C GLY A 58 -4.49 19.49 11.33
N ILE A 59 -4.71 18.24 10.92
CA ILE A 59 -3.68 17.43 10.26
C ILE A 59 -3.37 18.00 8.87
N VAL A 60 -2.07 18.14 8.57
CA VAL A 60 -1.59 18.49 7.23
C VAL A 60 -1.45 17.23 6.39
N LEU A 61 -2.15 17.20 5.26
CA LEU A 61 -2.06 16.14 4.26
C LEU A 61 -1.21 16.62 3.08
N THR A 62 -0.24 15.81 2.69
CA THR A 62 0.66 16.09 1.57
C THR A 62 0.40 15.09 0.44
N VAL A 63 0.28 15.55 -0.81
CA VAL A 63 0.21 14.64 -1.96
C VAL A 63 1.55 13.92 -2.11
N ALA A 64 1.53 12.60 -2.05
CA ALA A 64 2.75 11.79 -2.17
C ALA A 64 3.14 11.56 -3.63
N LYS A 65 4.45 11.38 -3.85
CA LYS A 65 4.98 10.95 -5.13
C LYS A 65 5.28 9.45 -5.09
N PRO A 66 4.73 8.64 -6.02
CA PRO A 66 5.02 7.22 -6.09
C PRO A 66 6.49 7.00 -6.48
N THR A 67 7.17 6.08 -5.80
CA THR A 67 8.58 5.75 -6.02
C THR A 67 8.80 4.45 -6.82
N GLY A 68 7.72 3.77 -7.22
CA GLY A 68 7.75 2.53 -8.00
C GLY A 68 7.31 1.32 -7.17
N MET A 69 6.09 0.84 -7.41
CA MET A 69 5.49 -0.26 -6.64
C MET A 69 6.19 -1.60 -6.86
N VAL A 70 6.54 -1.94 -8.10
CA VAL A 70 7.18 -3.23 -8.43
C VAL A 70 8.53 -3.34 -7.71
N GLU A 71 9.38 -2.34 -7.88
CA GLU A 71 10.73 -2.37 -7.30
C GLU A 71 10.73 -2.30 -5.78
N SER A 72 9.91 -1.43 -5.16
CA SER A 72 9.79 -1.41 -3.69
C SER A 72 9.31 -2.74 -3.11
N THR A 73 8.41 -3.43 -3.81
CA THR A 73 7.91 -4.76 -3.40
C THR A 73 8.95 -5.84 -3.58
N ARG A 74 9.68 -5.81 -4.70
CA ARG A 74 10.80 -6.72 -4.97
C ARG A 74 11.87 -6.59 -3.89
N THR A 75 12.26 -5.36 -3.54
CA THR A 75 13.24 -5.10 -2.47
C THR A 75 12.75 -5.65 -1.14
N ALA A 76 11.51 -5.36 -0.73
CA ALA A 76 10.96 -5.84 0.54
C ALA A 76 10.94 -7.39 0.61
N LEU A 77 10.53 -8.07 -0.47
CA LEU A 77 10.51 -9.53 -0.53
C LEU A 77 11.93 -10.13 -0.50
N ALA A 78 12.88 -9.50 -1.21
CA ALA A 78 14.28 -9.92 -1.19
C ALA A 78 14.92 -9.79 0.21
N ASP A 79 14.62 -8.70 0.92
CA ASP A 79 15.10 -8.48 2.28
C ASP A 79 14.55 -9.52 3.26
N VAL A 80 13.25 -9.84 3.17
CA VAL A 80 12.63 -10.91 3.96
C VAL A 80 13.25 -12.27 3.64
N SER A 81 13.42 -12.59 2.35
CA SER A 81 14.04 -13.84 1.91
C SER A 81 15.44 -14.00 2.46
N LYS A 82 16.24 -12.92 2.47
CA LYS A 82 17.58 -12.92 3.06
C LYS A 82 17.56 -13.17 4.57
N GLN A 83 16.61 -12.58 5.29
CA GLN A 83 16.47 -12.76 6.75
C GLN A 83 16.05 -14.18 7.13
N LEU A 84 15.29 -14.85 6.27
CA LEU A 84 14.76 -16.20 6.49
C LEU A 84 15.61 -17.31 5.83
N ASN A 85 16.68 -16.94 5.11
CA ASN A 85 17.47 -17.86 4.27
C ASN A 85 16.61 -18.61 3.24
N GLY A 86 15.62 -17.92 2.67
CA GLY A 86 14.62 -18.47 1.77
C GLY A 86 13.21 -18.40 2.35
N ILE A 87 12.24 -18.09 1.49
CA ILE A 87 10.83 -18.02 1.83
C ILE A 87 10.17 -19.31 1.37
N ASP A 88 9.53 -20.02 2.29
CA ASP A 88 8.70 -21.18 1.95
C ASP A 88 7.33 -20.69 1.45
N MET A 89 6.68 -19.80 2.21
CA MET A 89 5.39 -19.22 1.87
C MET A 89 5.16 -17.90 2.59
N ILE A 90 4.34 -17.02 2.02
CA ILE A 90 3.85 -15.80 2.67
C ILE A 90 2.33 -15.82 2.72
N LEU A 91 1.76 -15.59 3.90
CA LEU A 91 0.36 -15.18 4.03
C LEU A 91 0.28 -13.66 3.89
N GLY A 92 -0.19 -13.18 2.73
CA GLY A 92 -0.23 -11.76 2.37
C GLY A 92 -1.61 -11.11 2.49
N PHE A 93 -1.61 -9.81 2.79
CA PHE A 93 -2.79 -8.96 2.92
C PHE A 93 -2.54 -7.67 2.12
N GLU A 94 -3.22 -7.55 0.97
CA GLU A 94 -3.01 -6.45 0.04
C GLU A 94 -4.11 -5.40 0.11
N CYS A 95 -3.77 -4.14 0.38
CA CYS A 95 -4.74 -3.07 0.34
C CYS A 95 -5.33 -2.89 -1.08
N THR A 96 -6.65 -2.78 -1.19
CA THR A 96 -7.38 -2.65 -2.46
C THR A 96 -6.92 -1.44 -3.29
N HIS A 97 -6.56 -0.31 -2.65
CA HIS A 97 -6.00 0.84 -3.37
C HIS A 97 -4.63 0.58 -3.99
N ARG A 98 -3.81 -0.28 -3.37
CA ARG A 98 -2.55 -0.71 -3.95
C ARG A 98 -2.80 -1.51 -5.23
N ARG A 99 -3.80 -2.39 -5.22
CA ARG A 99 -4.26 -3.12 -6.41
C ARG A 99 -4.82 -2.20 -7.49
N LEU A 100 -5.67 -1.22 -7.13
CA LEU A 100 -6.21 -0.25 -8.09
C LEU A 100 -5.11 0.60 -8.74
N ASP A 101 -4.10 1.04 -7.97
CA ASP A 101 -2.97 1.77 -8.52
C ASP A 101 -2.13 0.89 -9.46
N ALA A 102 -1.90 -0.38 -9.10
CA ALA A 102 -1.22 -1.34 -9.97
C ALA A 102 -1.97 -1.56 -11.29
N GLN A 103 -3.31 -1.62 -11.25
CA GLN A 103 -4.15 -1.70 -12.43
C GLN A 103 -4.08 -0.42 -13.27
N ASN A 104 -4.20 0.75 -12.64
CA ASN A 104 -4.15 2.03 -13.35
C ASN A 104 -2.81 2.22 -14.08
N ARG A 105 -1.71 1.79 -13.46
CA ARG A 105 -0.36 1.84 -14.02
C ARG A 105 -0.02 0.68 -14.96
N GLN A 106 -0.94 -0.27 -15.16
CA GLN A 106 -0.73 -1.46 -15.99
C GLN A 106 0.42 -2.37 -15.53
N ILE A 107 0.72 -2.38 -14.22
CA ILE A 107 1.79 -3.18 -13.59
C ILE A 107 1.25 -4.31 -12.71
N ALA A 108 -0.05 -4.56 -12.73
CA ALA A 108 -0.68 -5.60 -11.91
C ALA A 108 -0.08 -6.99 -12.16
N ARG A 109 0.36 -7.27 -13.41
CA ARG A 109 1.01 -8.53 -13.76
C ARG A 109 2.40 -8.66 -13.13
N ASP A 110 3.21 -7.61 -13.19
CA ASP A 110 4.55 -7.61 -12.60
C ASP A 110 4.50 -7.83 -11.08
N VAL A 111 3.53 -7.20 -10.41
CA VAL A 111 3.29 -7.40 -8.98
C VAL A 111 2.83 -8.83 -8.70
N SER A 112 1.93 -9.38 -9.53
CA SER A 112 1.48 -10.77 -9.41
C SER A 112 2.62 -11.77 -9.61
N ASP A 113 3.53 -11.53 -10.55
CA ASP A 113 4.67 -12.40 -10.82
C ASP A 113 5.62 -12.41 -9.61
N LEU A 114 5.83 -11.28 -8.94
CA LEU A 114 6.56 -11.21 -7.67
C LEU A 114 5.89 -12.07 -6.58
N TYR A 115 4.56 -12.04 -6.49
CA TYR A 115 3.80 -12.83 -5.52
C TYR A 115 3.91 -14.33 -5.79
N VAL A 116 3.82 -14.75 -7.05
CA VAL A 116 4.01 -16.16 -7.43
C VAL A 116 5.44 -16.61 -7.13
N GLN A 117 6.45 -15.80 -7.45
CA GLN A 117 7.86 -16.13 -7.21
C GLN A 117 8.21 -16.32 -5.72
N ASN A 118 7.45 -15.69 -4.82
CA ASN A 118 7.69 -15.72 -3.37
C ASN A 118 6.60 -16.51 -2.61
N ASN A 119 5.83 -17.35 -3.31
CA ASN A 119 4.78 -18.19 -2.73
C ASN A 119 3.81 -17.41 -1.84
N VAL A 120 3.43 -16.20 -2.28
CA VAL A 120 2.44 -15.37 -1.58
C VAL A 120 1.05 -15.91 -1.87
N ILE A 121 0.32 -16.29 -0.82
CA ILE A 121 -1.12 -16.55 -0.86
C ILE A 121 -1.82 -15.59 0.10
N GLY A 122 -3.03 -15.18 -0.21
CA GLY A 122 -3.65 -14.12 0.57
C GLY A 122 -4.94 -13.57 -0.01
N PHE A 123 -5.35 -12.42 0.51
CA PHE A 123 -6.55 -11.73 0.08
C PHE A 123 -6.41 -10.20 0.19
N ALA A 124 -7.35 -9.49 -0.42
CA ALA A 124 -7.38 -8.05 -0.42
C ALA A 124 -8.02 -7.49 0.87
N THR A 125 -7.51 -6.36 1.35
CA THR A 125 -8.03 -5.62 2.50
C THR A 125 -8.38 -4.17 2.11
N TYR A 126 -8.96 -3.41 3.03
CA TYR A 126 -9.16 -1.96 2.88
C TYR A 126 -8.10 -1.12 3.60
N GLY A 127 -7.08 -1.78 4.16
CA GLY A 127 -6.05 -1.18 4.99
C GLY A 127 -5.60 -2.15 6.08
N GLU A 128 -4.81 -1.63 7.00
CA GLU A 128 -4.29 -2.36 8.16
C GLU A 128 -4.28 -1.46 9.39
N GLN A 129 -4.36 -2.06 10.56
CA GLN A 129 -4.18 -1.34 11.82
C GLN A 129 -2.83 -1.70 12.42
N TYR A 130 -2.00 -0.69 12.67
CA TYR A 130 -0.71 -0.85 13.32
C TYR A 130 -0.54 0.22 14.40
N ARG A 131 -0.34 -0.20 15.66
CA ARG A 131 -0.18 0.68 16.83
C ARG A 131 -1.26 1.78 16.91
N SER A 132 -2.52 1.37 16.78
CA SER A 132 -3.71 2.25 16.75
C SER A 132 -3.83 3.19 15.54
N MET A 133 -2.93 3.10 14.56
CA MET A 133 -3.04 3.85 13.30
C MET A 133 -3.67 2.97 12.22
N HIS A 134 -4.66 3.50 11.51
CA HIS A 134 -5.16 2.88 10.29
C HIS A 134 -4.30 3.33 9.10
N LEU A 135 -3.58 2.39 8.50
CA LEU A 135 -2.73 2.59 7.34
C LEU A 135 -3.43 2.06 6.09
N ASN A 136 -3.26 2.74 4.97
CA ASN A 136 -3.76 2.31 3.67
C ASN A 136 -2.63 2.21 2.65
N GLN A 137 -2.92 1.66 1.48
CA GLN A 137 -1.96 1.42 0.39
C GLN A 137 -0.73 0.61 0.82
N THR A 138 -0.95 -0.35 1.72
CA THR A 138 0.07 -1.23 2.24
C THR A 138 -0.03 -2.62 1.63
N PHE A 139 1.07 -3.35 1.72
CA PHE A 139 1.11 -4.80 1.64
C PHE A 139 1.74 -5.28 2.93
N THR A 140 0.99 -6.08 3.70
CA THR A 140 1.48 -6.68 4.94
C THR A 140 1.39 -8.19 4.81
N GLY A 141 2.28 -8.92 5.45
CA GLY A 141 2.21 -10.37 5.45
C GLY A 141 3.04 -11.01 6.54
N VAL A 142 2.80 -12.31 6.73
CA VAL A 142 3.61 -13.18 7.58
C VAL A 142 4.37 -14.13 6.66
N ALA A 143 5.70 -14.09 6.73
CA ALA A 143 6.57 -14.95 5.95
C ALA A 143 7.04 -16.14 6.79
N PHE A 144 6.97 -17.33 6.20
CA PHE A 144 7.41 -18.59 6.79
C PHE A 144 8.70 -19.02 6.08
N GLY A 145 9.76 -19.23 6.85
CA GLY A 145 11.03 -19.77 6.36
C GLY A 145 11.12 -21.27 6.60
N HIS A 146 12.13 -21.92 6.01
CA HIS A 146 12.37 -23.34 6.26
C HIS A 146 12.98 -23.54 7.66
N VAL A 147 12.56 -24.62 8.33
CA VAL A 147 13.28 -25.12 9.50
C VAL A 147 14.60 -25.71 8.99
N PRO A 148 15.78 -25.27 9.49
CA PRO A 148 17.05 -25.87 9.11
C PRO A 148 17.00 -27.38 9.34
N ASP A 149 17.49 -28.17 8.38
CA ASP A 149 17.65 -29.61 8.58
C ASP A 149 18.61 -29.83 9.76
N PRO A 150 18.16 -30.43 10.87
CA PRO A 150 19.02 -30.65 12.03
C PRO A 150 20.24 -31.52 11.69
N ALA A 151 20.20 -32.31 10.61
CA ALA A 151 21.33 -33.08 10.13
C ALA A 151 22.44 -32.24 9.45
N LYS A 152 22.12 -31.04 8.94
CA LYS A 152 23.09 -30.12 8.30
C LYS A 152 23.64 -29.05 9.25
N ALA A 153 23.07 -28.90 10.44
CA ALA A 153 23.51 -27.91 11.44
C ALA A 153 24.62 -28.43 12.37
N ALA A 154 24.98 -29.72 12.25
CA ALA A 154 25.96 -30.42 13.09
C ALA A 154 27.29 -30.72 12.39
N GLU A 155 27.50 -30.20 11.18
CA GLU A 155 28.76 -30.24 10.40
C GLU A 155 29.38 -28.83 10.36
#